data_AF-A0A1Q9LBX0-F1
#
_entry.id   AF-A0A1Q9LBX0-F1
#
_cell.length_a   1.000
_cell.length_b   1.000
_cell.length_c   1.000
_cell.angle_alpha   90.00
_cell.angle_beta   90.00
_cell.angle_gamma   90.00
#
_symmetry.space_group_name_H-M   'P 1'
#
loop_
_entity.id
_entity.type
_entity.pdbx_description
1 polymer ?
#
loop_
_entity_poly.entity_id
_entity_poly.type
_entity_poly.pdbx_seq_one_letter_code
_entity_poly.pdbx_strand_id
1 'polypeptide(L)'
;MSVTVGDVRDAQEGRYRVSQREWSVSCRDLAGRKRQVSVFVRAGRVVLVAPPGETAIFSPLDVGRLRAALRDAVVDASVERPD
;
A
#
# COMPACT_ATOMS: atom_id res chain seq x y z
N MET A 1 -12.45 -9.93 -16.44
CA MET A 1 -11.46 -10.26 -15.39
C MET A 1 -11.91 -9.57 -14.11
N SER A 2 -12.58 -10.31 -13.24
CA SER A 2 -13.18 -9.80 -12.01
C SER A 2 -12.12 -9.77 -10.91
N VAL A 3 -11.79 -8.59 -10.39
CA VAL A 3 -10.96 -8.46 -9.18
C VAL A 3 -11.92 -8.25 -8.02
N THR A 4 -12.09 -9.29 -7.20
CA THR A 4 -12.92 -9.23 -5.99
C THR A 4 -12.16 -8.45 -4.93
N VAL A 5 -12.55 -7.19 -4.72
CA VAL A 5 -12.14 -6.39 -3.56
C VAL A 5 -13.00 -6.84 -2.39
N GLY A 6 -12.52 -7.86 -1.67
CA GLY A 6 -13.10 -8.31 -0.41
C GLY A 6 -12.77 -7.33 0.71
N ASP A 7 -13.71 -6.43 0.98
CA ASP A 7 -14.29 -6.26 2.32
C ASP A 7 -13.28 -6.16 3.49
N VAL A 8 -12.72 -4.96 3.67
CA VAL A 8 -12.33 -4.46 5.00
C VAL A 8 -13.52 -3.64 5.50
N ARG A 9 -14.51 -4.34 6.07
CA ARG A 9 -15.62 -3.74 6.82
C ARG A 9 -15.10 -3.04 8.08
N ASP A 10 -15.27 -1.73 8.14
CA ASP A 10 -16.33 -1.05 8.93
C ASP A 10 -15.84 0.30 9.48
N ALA A 11 -16.77 1.24 9.62
CA ALA A 11 -16.65 2.59 10.19
C ALA A 11 -15.85 3.65 9.40
N GLN A 12 -16.53 4.43 8.56
CA GLN A 12 -16.76 5.86 8.86
C GLN A 12 -17.53 6.57 7.74
N GLU A 13 -18.75 6.89 8.11
CA GLU A 13 -19.74 7.75 7.49
C GLU A 13 -19.23 9.19 7.31
N GLY A 14 -19.29 9.70 6.09
CA GLY A 14 -19.66 11.10 5.82
C GLY A 14 -18.87 12.23 6.49
N ARG A 15 -17.57 12.40 6.21
CA ARG A 15 -16.97 13.75 6.07
C ARG A 15 -15.54 13.67 5.53
N TYR A 16 -15.32 14.24 4.35
CA TYR A 16 -13.99 14.54 3.80
C TYR A 16 -13.09 13.32 3.61
N ARG A 17 -13.35 12.54 2.55
CA ARG A 17 -12.38 11.57 2.03
C ARG A 17 -11.22 12.36 1.43
N VAL A 18 -10.31 12.88 2.27
CA VAL A 18 -8.94 13.15 1.84
C VAL A 18 -8.50 11.83 1.23
N SER A 19 -8.21 11.86 -0.06
CA SER A 19 -7.73 10.73 -0.83
C SER A 19 -6.45 10.20 -0.20
N GLN A 20 -6.53 9.41 0.87
CA GLN A 20 -5.39 8.60 1.31
C GLN A 20 -5.18 7.60 0.18
N ARG A 21 -4.23 7.92 -0.69
CA ARG A 21 -3.77 6.99 -1.70
C ARG A 21 -3.00 5.90 -0.95
N GLU A 22 -3.67 4.77 -0.81
CA GLU A 22 -3.10 3.55 -0.25
C GLU A 22 -2.96 2.52 -1.38
N TRP A 23 -1.78 1.91 -1.47
CA TRP A 23 -1.46 0.85 -2.41
C TRP A 23 -1.16 -0.42 -1.64
N SER A 24 -1.84 -1.51 -2.00
CA SER A 24 -1.55 -2.84 -1.46
C SER A 24 -0.77 -3.65 -2.49
N VAL A 25 0.41 -4.13 -2.11
CA VAL A 25 1.28 -4.95 -2.96
C VAL A 25 1.36 -6.35 -2.38
N SER A 26 0.95 -7.34 -3.17
CA SER A 26 1.08 -8.75 -2.81
C SER A 26 2.54 -9.15 -2.65
N CYS A 27 2.84 -9.88 -1.57
CA CYS A 27 4.14 -10.47 -1.31
C CYS A 27 3.97 -11.88 -0.75
N ARG A 28 5.08 -12.58 -0.53
CA ARG A 28 5.09 -13.86 0.19
C ARG A 28 5.97 -13.75 1.42
N ASP A 29 5.71 -14.55 2.44
CA ASP A 29 6.64 -14.70 3.55
C ASP A 29 7.62 -15.87 3.30
N LEU A 30 8.53 -16.12 4.25
CA LEU A 30 9.45 -17.27 4.21
C LEU A 30 8.73 -18.62 4.18
N ALA A 31 7.49 -18.69 4.69
CA ALA A 31 6.65 -19.88 4.63
C ALA A 31 5.89 -20.00 3.29
N GLY A 32 6.12 -19.08 2.33
CA GLY A 32 5.47 -19.05 1.03
C GLY A 32 4.01 -18.61 1.05
N ARG A 33 3.49 -18.19 2.22
CA ARG A 33 2.11 -17.73 2.36
C ARG A 33 1.96 -16.38 1.69
N LYS A 34 0.82 -16.18 1.02
CA LYS A 34 0.51 -14.89 0.40
C LYS A 34 0.21 -13.88 1.51
N ARG A 35 0.98 -12.79 1.51
CA ARG A 35 0.85 -11.63 2.39
C ARG A 35 0.70 -10.38 1.52
N GLN A 36 0.53 -9.24 2.17
CA GLN A 36 0.46 -7.94 1.51
C GLN A 36 1.31 -6.93 2.27
N VAL A 37 1.92 -6.01 1.52
CA VAL A 37 2.56 -4.80 2.03
C VAL A 37 1.68 -3.62 1.66
N SER A 38 1.40 -2.75 2.62
CA SER A 38 0.70 -1.49 2.37
C SER A 38 1.70 -0.36 2.20
N VAL A 39 1.47 0.49 1.20
CA VAL A 39 2.18 1.74 0.98
C VAL A 39 1.16 2.86 1.04
N PHE A 40 1.45 3.93 1.77
CA PHE A 40 0.61 5.12 1.82
C PHE A 40 1.45 6.36 2.06
N VAL A 41 0.86 7.53 1.82
CA VAL A 41 1.49 8.82 2.08
C VAL A 41 0.91 9.43 3.35
N ARG A 42 1.79 9.97 4.19
CA ARG A 42 1.44 10.70 5.42
C ARG A 42 2.39 11.87 5.59
N ALA A 43 1.84 13.07 5.64
CA ALA A 43 2.58 14.31 5.88
C ALA A 43 3.78 14.49 4.92
N GLY A 44 3.53 14.24 3.63
CA GLY A 44 4.56 14.33 2.58
C GLY A 44 5.64 13.23 2.67
N ARG A 45 5.41 12.16 3.44
CA ARG A 45 6.32 11.02 3.57
C ARG A 45 5.66 9.76 3.04
N VAL A 46 6.44 8.94 2.34
CA VAL A 46 6.02 7.60 1.93
C VAL A 46 6.25 6.64 3.10
N VAL A 47 5.18 5.99 3.54
CA VAL A 47 5.19 4.99 4.61
C VAL A 47 4.93 3.63 3.99
N LEU A 48 5.75 2.66 4.37
CA LEU A 48 5.61 1.27 3.96
C LEU A 48 5.43 0.40 5.20
N VAL A 49 4.33 -0.34 5.24
CA VAL A 49 4.01 -1.26 6.33
C VAL A 49 4.15 -2.69 5.82
N ALA A 50 5.23 -3.33 6.24
CA ALA A 50 5.40 -4.77 6.07
C ALA A 50 4.59 -5.53 7.11
N PRO A 51 4.20 -6.79 6.83
CA PRO A 51 3.63 -7.68 7.84
C PRO A 51 4.53 -7.73 9.09
N PRO A 52 3.98 -7.62 10.31
CA PRO A 52 4.78 -7.59 11.51
C PRO A 52 5.52 -8.91 11.71
N GLY A 53 6.83 -8.83 12.00
CA GLY A 53 7.66 -9.98 12.38
C GLY A 53 7.98 -10.97 11.26
N GLU A 54 7.62 -10.68 10.00
CA GLU A 54 7.85 -11.58 8.87
C GLU A 54 8.70 -10.93 7.77
N THR A 55 9.65 -11.68 7.21
CA THR A 55 10.39 -11.26 6.01
C THR A 55 9.48 -11.33 4.79
N ALA A 56 9.25 -10.18 4.14
CA ALA A 56 8.55 -10.12 2.88
C ALA A 56 9.49 -10.48 1.70
N ILE A 57 9.12 -11.51 0.97
CA ILE A 57 9.72 -11.98 -0.27
C ILE A 57 8.86 -11.48 -1.42
N PHE A 58 9.50 -10.86 -2.39
CA PHE A 58 8.85 -10.36 -3.60
C PHE A 58 9.37 -11.15 -4.80
N SER A 59 8.44 -11.63 -5.65
CA SER A 59 8.84 -12.09 -6.97
C SER A 59 9.28 -10.90 -7.83
N PRO A 60 10.03 -11.12 -8.94
CA PRO A 60 10.40 -10.03 -9.84
C PRO A 60 9.20 -9.19 -10.32
N LEU A 61 8.03 -9.82 -10.52
CA LEU A 61 6.79 -9.12 -10.88
C LEU A 61 6.27 -8.26 -9.72
N ASP A 62 6.31 -8.78 -8.49
CA ASP A 62 5.85 -8.06 -7.31
C ASP A 62 6.77 -6.87 -6.99
N VAL A 63 8.09 -7.00 -7.23
CA VAL A 63 9.03 -5.88 -7.17
C VAL A 63 8.66 -4.80 -8.19
N GLY A 64 8.29 -5.18 -9.41
CA GLY A 64 7.81 -4.25 -10.44
C GLY A 64 6.58 -3.48 -9.99
N ARG A 65 5.62 -4.16 -9.35
CA ARG A 65 4.41 -3.56 -8.77
C ARG A 65 4.73 -2.65 -7.58
N LEU A 66 5.63 -3.07 -6.70
CA LEU A 66 6.09 -2.26 -5.58
C LEU A 66 6.75 -0.97 -6.06
N ARG A 67 7.60 -1.06 -7.09
CA ARG A 67 8.22 0.12 -7.69
C ARG A 67 7.19 1.09 -8.28
N ALA A 68 6.15 0.57 -8.94
CA ALA A 68 5.07 1.41 -9.47
C ALA A 68 4.31 2.11 -8.33
N ALA A 69 3.93 1.37 -7.28
CA ALA A 69 3.27 1.94 -6.11
C ALA A 69 4.12 3.01 -5.40
N LEU A 70 5.42 2.74 -5.19
CA LEU A 70 6.34 3.71 -4.60
C LEU A 70 6.50 4.97 -5.47
N ARG A 71 6.53 4.82 -6.79
CA ARG A 71 6.60 5.96 -7.71
C ARG A 71 5.36 6.83 -7.59
N ASP A 72 4.17 6.23 -7.57
CA ASP A 72 2.92 6.97 -7.41
C ASP A 72 2.84 7.64 -6.03
N ALA A 73 3.30 6.97 -4.98
CA ALA A 73 3.39 7.50 -3.62
C ALA A 73 4.34 8.71 -3.53
N VAL A 74 5.48 8.69 -4.21
CA VAL A 74 6.41 9.84 -4.23
C VAL A 74 5.78 11.05 -4.91
N VAL A 75 5.07 10.83 -6.02
CA VAL A 75 4.34 11.91 -6.71
C VAL A 75 3.29 12.51 -5.78
N ASP A 76 2.53 11.67 -5.07
CA ASP A 76 1.51 12.11 -4.14
C ASP A 76 2.10 12.86 -2.92
N ALA A 77 3.17 12.33 -2.33
CA ALA A 77 3.91 12.95 -1.22
C ALA A 77 4.51 14.31 -1.59
N SER A 78 4.88 14.50 -2.86
CA SER A 78 5.39 15.78 -3.35
C SER A 78 4.29 16.84 -3.56
N VAL A 79 3.04 16.40 -3.71
CA VAL A 79 1.86 17.28 -3.88
C VAL A 79 1.23 17.64 -2.54
N GLU A 80 1.37 16.78 -1.53
CA GLU A 80 0.96 17.06 -0.16
C GLU A 80 1.79 18.22 0.39
N ARG A 81 1.23 19.44 0.37
CA ARG A 81 1.88 20.63 0.93
C ARG A 81 2.14 20.39 2.42
N PRO A 82 3.39 20.51 2.91
CA PRO A 82 3.61 20.66 4.34
C PRO A 82 3.07 22.04 4.72
N ASP A 83 2.05 22.08 5.58
CA ASP A 83 1.64 23.31 6.28
C ASP A 83 2.73 23.74 7.29
#